data_AF-A0A093Y7D0-F1
#
_entry.id   AF-A0A093Y7D0-F1
#
_cell.length_a   1.000
_cell.length_b   1.000
_cell.length_c   1.000
_cell.angle_alpha   90.00
_cell.angle_beta   90.00
_cell.angle_gamma   90.00
#
_symmetry.space_group_name_H-M   'P 1'
#
loop_
_entity.id
_entity.type
_entity.pdbx_description
1 polymer ?
#
loop_
_entity_poly.entity_id
_entity_poly.type
_entity_poly.pdbx_seq_one_letter_code
_entity_poly.pdbx_strand_id
1 'polypeptide(L)'
;MALTRVRFKVHGTVQVFGTLPPLNRQSQDHFQLIPKTNNRAFTQKRATEYGVTGWVRNTPDGRVEGEVQGEPDLVQKLLKDVDKGPRHAHVVKLEKGEVETLDDEESFEIRR
;
A
#
# COMPACT_ATOMS: atom_id res chain seq x y z
N MET A 1 24.34 10.26 -0.64
CA MET A 1 23.57 9.20 0.03
C MET A 1 23.04 8.29 -1.05
N ALA A 2 23.11 6.97 -0.89
CA ALA A 2 22.61 6.03 -1.89
C ALA A 2 21.08 5.96 -1.80
N LEU A 3 20.39 6.31 -2.88
CA LEU A 3 18.95 6.12 -2.98
C LEU A 3 18.67 4.64 -3.25
N THR A 4 17.54 4.15 -2.74
CA THR A 4 17.04 2.81 -2.99
C THR A 4 15.68 2.92 -3.63
N ARG A 5 15.44 2.11 -4.66
CA ARG A 5 14.15 1.99 -5.31
C ARG A 5 13.58 0.60 -5.11
N VAL A 6 12.33 0.55 -4.68
CA VAL A 6 11.61 -0.69 -4.40
C VAL A 6 10.28 -0.66 -5.14
N ARG A 7 10.06 -1.70 -5.93
CA ARG A 7 8.75 -2.04 -6.48
C ARG A 7 7.97 -2.83 -5.43
N PHE A 8 6.72 -2.46 -5.20
CA PHE A 8 5.82 -3.20 -4.31
C PHE A 8 4.50 -3.57 -5.01
N LYS A 9 3.94 -4.71 -4.64
CA LYS A 9 2.63 -5.20 -5.11
C LYS A 9 1.79 -5.68 -3.94
N VAL A 10 0.57 -5.16 -3.84
CA VAL A 10 -0.42 -5.49 -2.82
C VAL A 10 -1.46 -6.42 -3.43
N HIS A 11 -1.46 -7.68 -2.99
CA HIS A 11 -2.39 -8.71 -3.43
C HIS A 11 -3.60 -8.73 -2.50
N GLY A 12 -4.53 -7.79 -2.70
CA GLY A 12 -5.79 -7.73 -1.96
C GLY A 12 -5.68 -7.10 -0.57
N THR A 13 -6.80 -6.53 -0.12
CA THR A 13 -6.96 -5.96 1.22
C THR A 13 -8.23 -6.47 1.87
N VAL A 14 -8.14 -6.75 3.16
CA VAL A 14 -9.23 -7.24 4.00
C VAL A 14 -9.71 -6.12 4.90
N GLN A 15 -10.97 -5.69 4.79
CA GLN A 15 -11.50 -4.63 5.64
C GLN A 15 -11.89 -5.20 7.02
N VAL A 16 -11.34 -4.63 8.10
CA VAL A 16 -11.69 -4.99 9.47
C VAL A 16 -12.79 -4.03 9.94
N PHE A 17 -14.05 -4.50 9.95
CA PHE A 17 -15.13 -3.77 10.59
C PHE A 17 -15.01 -3.87 12.11
N GLY A 18 -15.09 -2.72 12.79
CA GLY A 18 -14.88 -2.64 14.24
C GLY A 18 -15.97 -3.31 15.07
N THR A 19 -15.51 -3.94 16.16
CA THR A 19 -16.22 -4.53 17.31
C THR A 19 -17.37 -5.50 16.99
N LEU A 20 -17.09 -6.78 17.23
CA LEU A 20 -18.12 -7.84 17.34
C LEU A 20 -19.31 -7.35 18.21
N PRO A 21 -20.55 -7.36 17.70
CA PRO A 21 -21.70 -7.47 18.59
C PRO A 21 -21.58 -8.79 19.40
N PRO A 22 -22.12 -8.88 20.63
CA PRO A 22 -22.02 -10.09 21.44
C PRO A 22 -22.43 -11.33 20.64
N LEU A 23 -21.59 -12.37 20.75
CA LEU A 23 -21.63 -13.61 19.98
C LEU A 23 -22.98 -14.32 20.07
N ASN A 24 -23.82 -14.13 19.05
CA ASN A 24 -24.81 -15.13 18.69
C ASN A 24 -24.18 -16.05 17.64
N ARG A 25 -24.33 -17.37 17.85
CA ARG A 25 -23.60 -18.50 17.25
C ARG A 25 -23.65 -18.65 15.71
N GLN A 26 -24.11 -17.65 14.94
CA GLN A 26 -24.32 -17.74 13.49
C GLN A 26 -23.64 -16.68 12.62
N SER A 27 -22.92 -15.70 13.16
CA SER A 27 -22.27 -14.68 12.32
C SER A 27 -20.84 -15.08 11.99
N GLN A 28 -20.69 -16.01 11.04
CA GLN A 28 -19.40 -16.28 10.39
C GLN A 28 -18.87 -14.98 9.77
N ASP A 29 -17.56 -14.79 9.91
CA ASP A 29 -16.83 -13.61 9.46
C ASP A 29 -17.17 -13.23 8.01
N HIS A 30 -17.97 -12.17 7.85
CA HIS A 30 -18.29 -11.58 6.56
C HIS A 30 -17.06 -10.79 6.07
N PHE A 31 -16.02 -11.49 5.65
CA PHE A 31 -14.86 -10.91 4.98
C PHE A 31 -15.24 -10.52 3.55
N GLN A 32 -15.85 -9.34 3.39
CA GLN A 32 -16.13 -8.81 2.07
C GLN A 32 -14.82 -8.35 1.43
N LEU A 33 -14.39 -9.02 0.35
CA LEU A 33 -13.35 -8.48 -0.54
C LEU A 33 -13.94 -7.25 -1.24
N ILE A 34 -13.44 -6.06 -0.93
CA ILE A 34 -13.97 -4.82 -1.51
C ILE A 34 -13.06 -4.37 -2.66
N PRO A 35 -13.51 -4.49 -3.92
CA PRO A 35 -12.82 -3.87 -5.02
C PRO A 35 -13.08 -2.37 -4.94
N LYS A 36 -12.09 -1.60 -4.45
CA LYS A 36 -11.95 -0.12 -4.45
C LYS A 36 -11.71 0.50 -3.07
N THR A 37 -10.77 -0.02 -2.28
CA THR A 37 -10.18 0.85 -1.23
C THR A 37 -9.23 1.85 -1.91
N ASN A 38 -9.35 3.12 -1.55
CA ASN A 38 -8.51 4.23 -2.03
C ASN A 38 -7.06 4.14 -1.50
N ASN A 39 -6.40 3.00 -1.70
CA ASN A 39 -5.02 2.74 -1.26
C ASN A 39 -4.04 3.69 -1.92
N ARG A 40 -4.27 4.04 -3.19
CA ARG A 40 -3.44 4.98 -3.94
C ARG A 40 -3.34 6.38 -3.29
N ALA A 41 -4.44 6.94 -2.78
CA ALA A 41 -4.38 8.23 -2.08
C ALA A 41 -3.68 8.13 -0.72
N PHE A 42 -3.84 7.00 -0.01
CA PHE A 42 -3.10 6.74 1.23
C PHE A 42 -1.60 6.64 0.97
N THR A 43 -1.18 5.87 -0.03
CA THR A 43 0.21 5.73 -0.43
C THR A 43 0.81 7.06 -0.87
N GLN A 44 0.10 7.83 -1.70
CA GLN A 44 0.55 9.16 -2.11
C GLN A 44 0.77 10.07 -0.90
N LYS A 45 -0.19 10.14 0.04
CA LYS A 45 -0.07 10.97 1.22
C LYS A 45 1.17 10.61 2.05
N ARG A 46 1.38 9.31 2.29
CA ARG A 46 2.56 8.81 3.04
C ARG A 46 3.86 9.06 2.28
N ALA A 47 3.87 8.88 0.97
CA ALA A 47 5.03 9.15 0.15
C ALA A 47 5.45 10.63 0.22
N THR A 48 4.47 11.55 0.17
CA THR A 48 4.71 12.98 0.38
C THR A 48 5.19 13.29 1.80
N GLU A 49 4.61 12.66 2.83
CA GLU A 49 5.06 12.84 4.23
C GLU A 49 6.50 12.38 4.45
N TYR A 50 6.93 11.31 3.75
CA TYR A 50 8.30 10.80 3.84
C TYR A 50 9.26 11.46 2.85
N GLY A 51 8.80 12.27 1.90
CA GLY A 51 9.65 12.88 0.88
C GLY A 51 10.27 11.86 -0.09
N VAL A 52 9.54 10.77 -0.37
CA VAL A 52 9.97 9.73 -1.32
C VAL A 52 9.26 9.92 -2.67
N THR A 53 9.96 9.59 -3.76
CA THR A 53 9.46 9.71 -5.13
C THR A 53 9.00 8.35 -5.64
N GLY A 54 8.25 8.29 -6.74
CA GLY A 54 7.66 7.02 -7.16
C GLY A 54 6.37 7.13 -7.94
N TRP A 55 5.70 5.99 -8.05
CA TRP A 55 4.34 5.95 -8.56
C TRP A 55 3.52 4.82 -7.94
N VAL A 56 2.20 4.97 -7.98
CA VAL A 56 1.25 3.91 -7.57
C VAL A 56 0.12 3.79 -8.58
N ARG A 57 -0.33 2.57 -8.88
CA ARG A 57 -1.46 2.31 -9.76
C ARG A 57 -2.30 1.13 -9.27
N ASN A 58 -3.58 1.14 -9.65
CA ASN A 58 -4.42 -0.04 -9.49
C ASN A 58 -4.34 -0.88 -10.77
N THR A 59 -4.21 -2.18 -10.61
CA THR A 59 -4.32 -3.16 -11.69
C THR A 59 -5.79 -3.44 -12.00
N PRO A 60 -6.11 -3.92 -13.23
CA PRO A 60 -7.48 -4.33 -13.60
C PRO A 60 -8.06 -5.42 -12.70
N ASP A 61 -7.18 -6.28 -12.17
CA ASP A 61 -7.47 -7.33 -11.17
C ASP A 61 -7.87 -6.79 -9.78
N GLY A 62 -7.86 -5.47 -9.57
CA GLY A 62 -8.16 -4.86 -8.27
C GLY A 62 -7.01 -4.88 -7.26
N ARG A 63 -5.80 -5.27 -7.69
CA ARG A 63 -4.56 -5.19 -6.89
C ARG A 63 -3.91 -3.81 -7.02
N VAL A 64 -3.05 -3.44 -6.08
CA VAL A 64 -2.27 -2.19 -6.14
C VAL A 64 -0.82 -2.53 -6.43
N GLU A 65 -0.18 -1.82 -7.35
CA GLU A 65 1.26 -1.91 -7.56
C GLU A 65 1.86 -0.52 -7.63
N GLY A 66 3.12 -0.40 -7.22
CA GLY A 66 3.82 0.86 -7.24
C GLY A 66 5.32 0.70 -7.13
N GLU A 67 6.02 1.79 -7.34
CA GLU A 67 7.45 1.93 -7.11
C GLU A 67 7.66 3.11 -6.18
N VAL A 68 8.62 2.97 -5.26
CA VAL A 68 9.04 4.04 -4.38
C VAL A 68 10.55 4.14 -4.43
N GLN A 69 11.06 5.35 -4.51
CA GLN A 69 12.46 5.69 -4.47
C GLN A 69 12.74 6.68 -3.35
N GLY A 70 13.80 6.46 -2.59
CA GLY A 70 14.22 7.38 -1.55
C GLY A 70 15.33 6.78 -0.70
N GLU A 71 15.57 7.37 0.48
CA GLU A 71 16.44 6.72 1.46
C GLU A 71 15.86 5.37 1.90
N PRO A 72 16.71 4.36 2.14
CA PRO A 72 16.28 3.03 2.55
C PRO A 72 15.41 3.06 3.81
N ASP A 73 15.71 3.93 4.79
CA ASP A 73 14.90 4.12 5.99
C ASP A 73 13.49 4.64 5.70
N LEU A 74 13.36 5.57 4.76
CA LEU A 74 12.08 6.18 4.37
C LEU A 74 11.25 5.21 3.54
N VAL A 75 11.90 4.51 2.60
CA VAL A 75 11.28 3.44 1.81
C VAL A 75 10.74 2.34 2.73
N GLN A 76 11.53 1.88 3.69
CA GLN A 76 11.06 0.87 4.64
C GLN A 76 9.90 1.35 5.52
N LYS A 77 9.88 2.63 5.93
CA LYS A 77 8.73 3.22 6.64
C LYS A 77 7.48 3.22 5.79
N LEU A 78 7.56 3.67 4.53
CA LEU A 78 6.44 3.65 3.61
C LEU A 78 5.91 2.21 3.42
N LEU A 79 6.80 1.24 3.18
CA LEU A 79 6.41 -0.15 2.99
C LEU A 79 5.71 -0.74 4.22
N LYS A 80 6.17 -0.41 5.43
CA LYS A 80 5.49 -0.81 6.68
C LYS A 80 4.10 -0.20 6.81
N ASP A 81 3.93 1.06 6.43
CA ASP A 81 2.61 1.70 6.42
C ASP A 81 1.68 1.09 5.37
N VAL A 82 2.21 0.78 4.18
CA VAL A 82 1.46 0.10 3.11
C VAL A 82 1.06 -1.30 3.54
N ASP A 83 1.97 -2.06 4.15
CA ASP A 83 1.72 -3.41 4.70
C ASP A 83 0.65 -3.39 5.81
N LYS A 84 0.73 -2.42 6.71
CA LYS A 84 -0.28 -2.24 7.76
C LYS A 84 -1.64 -1.88 7.18
N GLY A 85 -1.64 -1.13 6.09
CA GLY A 85 -2.84 -0.59 5.45
C GLY A 85 -3.50 0.52 6.27
N PRO A 86 -4.57 1.15 5.73
CA PRO A 86 -5.35 2.13 6.47
C PRO A 86 -6.03 1.48 7.69
N ARG A 87 -6.44 2.26 8.69
CA ARG A 87 -7.01 1.77 9.97
C ARG A 87 -8.15 0.75 9.85
N HIS A 88 -8.83 0.71 8.72
CA HIS A 88 -9.94 -0.19 8.46
C HIS A 88 -9.59 -1.31 7.50
N ALA A 89 -8.37 -1.44 6.97
CA ALA A 89 -8.02 -2.52 6.05
C ALA A 89 -6.62 -3.08 6.32
N HIS A 90 -6.49 -4.40 6.17
CA HIS A 90 -5.23 -5.12 6.29
C HIS A 90 -4.79 -5.66 4.94
N VAL A 91 -3.50 -5.55 4.60
CA VAL A 91 -2.97 -6.13 3.37
C VAL A 91 -2.87 -7.65 3.54
N VAL A 92 -3.40 -8.39 2.57
CA VAL A 92 -3.34 -9.87 2.61
C VAL A 92 -1.94 -10.35 2.27
N LYS A 93 -1.32 -9.73 1.26
CA LYS A 93 0.05 -10.04 0.85
C LYS A 93 0.70 -8.83 0.18
N LEU A 94 1.89 -8.46 0.67
CA LEU A 94 2.76 -7.45 0.08
C LEU A 94 4.00 -8.12 -0.51
N GLU A 95 4.20 -8.00 -1.82
CA GLU A 95 5.43 -8.37 -2.50
C GLU A 95 6.29 -7.12 -2.66
N LYS A 96 7.59 -7.23 -2.40
CA LYS A 96 8.57 -6.15 -2.56
C LYS A 96 9.78 -6.67 -3.33
N GLY A 97 10.31 -5.87 -4.25
CA GLY A 97 11.49 -6.18 -5.04
C GLY A 97 12.32 -4.92 -5.26
N GLU A 98 13.61 -5.02 -5.02
CA GLU A 98 14.55 -3.94 -5.33
C GLU A 98 14.68 -3.78 -6.84
N VAL A 99 14.72 -2.53 -7.30
CA VAL A 99 14.82 -2.17 -8.72
C VAL A 99 15.81 -1.04 -8.89
N GLU A 100 16.25 -0.80 -10.13
CA GLU A 100 17.20 0.26 -10.45
C GLU A 100 16.62 1.64 -10.16
N THR A 101 17.43 2.50 -9.53
CA THR A 101 17.08 3.89 -9.22
C THR A 101 17.00 4.71 -10.51
N LEU A 102 16.08 5.67 -10.55
CA LEU A 102 15.94 6.66 -11.61
C LEU A 102 16.32 8.05 -11.09
N ASP A 103 17.29 8.69 -11.72
CA ASP A 103 17.73 10.04 -11.34
C ASP A 103 16.70 11.14 -11.68
N ASP A 104 15.85 10.92 -12.70
CA ASP A 104 14.85 11.90 -13.17
C ASP A 104 13.49 11.84 -12.42
N GLU A 105 13.40 11.15 -11.27
CA GLU A 105 12.14 11.02 -10.52
C GLU A 105 12.08 11.99 -9.32
N GLU A 106 11.41 13.14 -9.53
CA GLU A 106 11.30 14.22 -8.54
C GLU A 106 10.00 14.20 -7.71
N SER A 107 8.99 13.42 -8.10
CA SER A 107 7.68 13.43 -7.44
C SER A 107 7.03 12.05 -7.37
N PHE A 108 5.99 11.93 -6.54
CA PHE A 108 5.22 10.70 -6.40
C PHE A 108 3.87 10.81 -7.13
N GLU A 109 3.68 10.00 -8.17
CA GLU A 109 2.53 10.10 -9.07
C GLU A 109 1.52 8.95 -8.91
N ILE A 110 0.22 9.27 -9.02
CA ILE A 110 -0.84 8.24 -9.12
C ILE A 110 -1.09 7.94 -10.59
N ARG A 111 -0.64 6.77 -11.05
CA ARG A 111 -0.96 6.25 -12.38
C ARG A 111 -2.35 5.60 -12.38
N ARG A 112 -3.11 5.79 -13.47
CA ARG A 112 -4.48 5.29 -13.62
C ARG A 112 -4.53 3.95 -14.33
#